data_AF-A0A1I7TWT9-F1
#
_entry.id   AF-A0A1I7TWT9-F1
#
_cell.length_a   1.000
_cell.length_b   1.000
_cell.length_c   1.000
_cell.angle_alpha   90.00
_cell.angle_beta   90.00
_cell.angle_gamma   90.00
#
_symmetry.space_group_name_H-M   'P 1'
#
loop_
_entity.id
_entity.type
_entity.pdbx_description
1 polymer ?
#
loop_
_entity_poly.entity_id
_entity_poly.type
_entity_poly.pdbx_seq_one_letter_code
_entity_poly.pdbx_strand_id
1 'polypeptide(L)'
;MFHLFRLPYCAYTVVLNQLEPYELMRLSLCSRSAHRMISAAPRRHGSLGVQVFGRVISIINNKGYLIGIDYSENHPAHVTMINGVAVDPHSLKAYCKNEEDAQKVVDYCTRMFKKEISDVNVFGGPMPSFLPDTIRACIINEELMWFPPEISRFRITSLLHVSSKPHEGFQFPGPLQMNILFVRKGTWLTRELLLSMNCCIVSALGTRLTVEDLKLFIKSWMTGGCGRLKYAVFSLLGLDLENFMEGIECENVSMDVVREYKMGINDPKIIHGGYDIRRHDGVIATIYNYCKKAPWLPFLEIVVWPDIDGDIESLYL
;
A
#
# COMPACT_ATOMS: atom_id res chain seq x y z
N MET A 1 -6.87 39.95 -11.37
CA MET A 1 -7.66 39.09 -10.46
C MET A 1 -8.30 37.98 -11.31
N PHE A 2 -8.01 36.70 -11.07
CA PHE A 2 -8.47 35.57 -11.89
C PHE A 2 -10.00 35.43 -11.83
N HIS A 3 -10.69 35.36 -12.98
CA HIS A 3 -12.16 35.30 -13.06
C HIS A 3 -12.77 34.05 -12.42
N LEU A 4 -12.02 32.95 -12.36
CA LEU A 4 -12.41 31.71 -11.70
C LEU A 4 -12.80 31.91 -10.22
N PHE A 5 -12.17 32.87 -9.53
CA PHE A 5 -12.40 33.14 -8.11
C PHE A 5 -13.60 34.05 -7.82
N ARG A 6 -14.34 34.44 -8.87
CA ARG A 6 -15.59 35.21 -8.76
C ARG A 6 -16.85 34.38 -8.99
N LEU A 7 -16.69 33.08 -9.28
CA LEU A 7 -17.81 32.18 -9.51
C LEU A 7 -18.56 31.87 -8.19
N PRO A 8 -19.89 31.68 -8.24
CA PRO A 8 -20.64 31.15 -7.10
C PRO A 8 -20.09 29.81 -6.61
N TYR A 9 -20.29 29.52 -5.33
CA TYR A 9 -19.75 28.34 -4.65
C TYR A 9 -19.98 27.02 -5.41
N CYS A 10 -21.21 26.82 -5.88
CA CYS A 10 -21.59 25.61 -6.61
C CYS A 10 -20.91 25.50 -7.98
N ALA A 11 -20.66 26.62 -8.66
CA ALA A 11 -20.07 26.60 -10.00
C ALA A 11 -18.57 26.29 -9.94
N TYR A 12 -17.82 26.90 -9.01
CA TYR A 12 -16.39 26.61 -8.94
C TYR A 12 -16.10 25.23 -8.36
N THR A 13 -16.93 24.68 -7.47
CA THR A 13 -16.75 23.32 -6.94
C THR A 13 -16.91 22.26 -8.02
N VAL A 14 -17.84 22.45 -8.97
CA VAL A 14 -17.96 21.59 -10.16
C VAL A 14 -16.69 21.63 -11.00
N VAL A 15 -16.15 22.81 -11.29
CA VAL A 15 -14.90 22.97 -12.05
C VAL A 15 -13.73 22.29 -11.32
N LEU A 16 -13.61 22.51 -10.01
CA LEU A 16 -12.56 21.92 -9.19
C LEU A 16 -12.62 20.39 -9.12
N ASN A 17 -13.79 19.79 -9.29
CA ASN A 17 -13.97 18.34 -9.29
C ASN A 17 -13.61 17.68 -10.63
N GLN A 18 -13.53 18.46 -11.72
CA GLN A 18 -13.11 17.98 -13.03
C GLN A 18 -11.59 17.98 -13.20
N LEU A 19 -10.87 18.74 -12.36
CA LEU A 19 -9.42 18.83 -12.41
C LEU A 19 -8.76 17.60 -11.79
N GLU A 20 -7.67 17.15 -12.41
CA GLU A 20 -6.83 16.10 -11.86
C GLU A 20 -6.05 16.60 -10.64
N PRO A 21 -5.64 15.70 -9.72
CA PRO A 21 -4.99 16.13 -8.49
C PRO A 21 -3.70 16.94 -8.69
N TYR A 22 -2.93 16.70 -9.76
CA TYR A 22 -1.75 17.51 -10.07
C TYR A 22 -2.12 18.92 -10.56
N GLU A 23 -3.23 19.08 -11.30
CA GLU A 23 -3.72 20.39 -11.77
C GLU A 23 -4.20 21.22 -10.58
N LEU A 24 -4.83 20.55 -9.61
CA LEU A 24 -5.24 21.13 -8.35
C LEU A 24 -4.04 21.59 -7.52
N MET A 25 -2.95 20.85 -7.56
CA MET A 25 -1.69 21.25 -6.94
C MET A 25 -1.09 22.47 -7.63
N ARG A 26 -1.03 22.50 -8.97
CA ARG A 26 -0.56 23.69 -9.69
C ARG A 26 -1.40 24.92 -9.38
N LEU A 27 -2.73 24.76 -9.39
CA LEU A 27 -3.66 25.86 -9.13
C LEU A 27 -3.52 26.41 -7.70
N SER A 28 -3.30 25.54 -6.71
CA SER A 28 -3.12 25.96 -5.31
C SER A 28 -1.84 26.77 -5.10
N LEU A 29 -0.81 26.53 -5.91
CA LEU A 29 0.45 27.26 -5.91
C LEU A 29 0.38 28.64 -6.59
N CYS A 30 -0.65 28.91 -7.39
CA CYS A 30 -0.79 30.18 -8.12
C CYS A 30 -1.14 31.37 -7.19
N SER A 31 -1.88 31.16 -6.10
CA SER A 31 -2.18 32.22 -5.13
C SER A 31 -2.77 31.69 -3.81
N ARG A 32 -2.65 32.49 -2.73
CA ARG A 32 -3.30 32.18 -1.45
C ARG A 32 -4.83 32.06 -1.57
N SER A 33 -5.44 32.84 -2.48
CA SER A 33 -6.88 32.76 -2.74
C SER A 33 -7.26 31.43 -3.38
N ALA A 34 -6.48 30.98 -4.37
CA ALA A 34 -6.67 29.70 -5.03
C ALA A 34 -6.55 28.54 -4.03
N HIS A 35 -5.49 28.54 -3.22
CA HIS A 35 -5.30 27.56 -2.16
C HIS A 35 -6.48 27.50 -1.20
N ARG A 36 -6.95 28.65 -0.68
CA ARG A 36 -8.11 28.69 0.24
C ARG A 36 -9.37 28.11 -0.38
N MET A 37 -9.65 28.44 -1.64
CA MET A 37 -10.83 27.92 -2.35
C MET A 37 -10.74 26.41 -2.55
N ILE A 38 -9.57 25.91 -2.91
CA ILE A 38 -9.32 24.48 -3.07
C ILE A 38 -9.49 23.74 -1.73
N SER A 39 -8.88 24.24 -0.66
CA SER A 39 -8.95 23.64 0.67
C SER A 39 -10.35 23.74 1.30
N ALA A 40 -11.16 24.74 0.93
CA ALA A 40 -12.54 24.89 1.39
C ALA A 40 -13.52 23.96 0.64
N ALA A 41 -13.18 23.52 -0.57
CA ALA A 41 -14.03 22.64 -1.35
C ALA A 41 -14.19 21.26 -0.66
N PRO A 42 -15.41 20.71 -0.56
CA PRO A 42 -15.65 19.36 -0.08
C PRO A 42 -15.16 18.38 -1.15
N ARG A 43 -14.01 17.77 -0.94
CA ARG A 43 -13.47 16.75 -1.86
C ARG A 43 -13.56 15.38 -1.24
N ARG A 44 -14.00 14.42 -2.05
CA ARG A 44 -14.47 13.10 -1.58
C ARG A 44 -13.68 11.91 -2.09
N HIS A 45 -12.71 12.06 -3.01
CA HIS A 45 -12.12 10.88 -3.66
C HIS A 45 -10.60 10.90 -3.73
N GLY A 46 -10.03 9.72 -3.47
CA GLY A 46 -8.62 9.40 -3.60
C GLY A 46 -7.85 9.38 -2.29
N SER A 47 -7.04 8.36 -2.06
CA SER A 47 -6.12 8.27 -0.92
C SER A 47 -4.91 9.19 -1.09
N LEU A 48 -4.25 9.56 0.00
CA LEU A 48 -2.97 10.26 -0.09
C LEU A 48 -1.88 9.24 0.22
N GLY A 49 -0.88 9.16 -0.65
CA GLY A 49 0.21 8.23 -0.49
C GLY A 49 1.56 8.89 -0.67
N VAL A 50 2.60 8.15 -0.30
CA VAL A 50 3.98 8.53 -0.58
C VAL A 50 4.66 7.45 -1.40
N GLN A 51 5.28 7.90 -2.48
CA GLN A 51 6.13 7.08 -3.33
C GLN A 51 7.59 7.47 -3.13
N VAL A 52 8.46 6.48 -2.92
CA VAL A 52 9.91 6.68 -2.87
C VAL A 52 10.56 5.87 -4.00
N PHE A 53 11.34 6.54 -4.85
CA PHE A 53 12.09 5.95 -5.96
C PHE A 53 13.52 6.51 -5.98
N GLY A 54 14.48 5.74 -5.49
CA GLY A 54 15.83 6.23 -5.27
C GLY A 54 15.81 7.47 -4.36
N ARG A 55 16.56 8.52 -4.72
CA ARG A 55 16.56 9.78 -3.95
C ARG A 55 15.31 10.63 -4.15
N VAL A 56 14.37 10.20 -5.00
CA VAL A 56 13.18 10.96 -5.34
C VAL A 56 12.03 10.52 -4.47
N ILE A 57 11.45 11.47 -3.76
CA ILE A 57 10.24 11.24 -2.99
C ILE A 57 9.11 11.97 -3.67
N SER A 58 7.93 11.39 -3.66
CA SER A 58 6.76 11.99 -4.28
C SER A 58 5.54 11.74 -3.43
N ILE A 59 4.77 12.79 -3.19
CA ILE A 59 3.42 12.64 -2.67
C ILE A 59 2.54 12.28 -3.88
N ILE A 60 1.73 11.25 -3.71
CA ILE A 60 0.84 10.72 -4.74
C ILE A 60 -0.58 10.67 -4.23
N ASN A 61 -1.51 10.56 -5.16
CA ASN A 61 -2.90 10.20 -4.93
C ASN A 61 -3.23 8.96 -5.78
N ASN A 62 -4.37 8.32 -5.56
CA ASN A 62 -4.86 7.20 -6.38
C ASN A 62 -4.94 7.52 -7.89
N LYS A 63 -5.02 8.80 -8.28
CA LYS A 63 -4.98 9.25 -9.69
C LYS A 63 -3.59 9.65 -10.20
N GLY A 64 -2.54 9.59 -9.38
CA GLY A 64 -1.17 9.82 -9.81
C GLY A 64 -0.35 10.80 -8.97
N TYR A 65 0.71 11.35 -9.58
CA TYR A 65 1.70 12.23 -8.95
C TYR A 65 1.11 13.58 -8.52
N LEU A 66 1.46 14.05 -7.32
CA LEU A 66 1.11 15.38 -6.82
C LEU A 66 2.30 16.34 -6.78
N ILE A 67 3.32 15.98 -6.02
CA ILE A 67 4.49 16.82 -5.80
C ILE A 67 5.70 15.97 -5.44
N GLY A 68 6.83 16.25 -6.05
CA GLY A 68 8.12 15.66 -5.76
C GLY A 68 8.81 16.41 -4.64
N ILE A 69 9.56 15.71 -3.81
CA ILE A 69 10.41 16.25 -2.77
C ILE A 69 11.85 15.90 -3.13
N ASP A 70 12.64 16.93 -3.34
CA ASP A 70 14.04 16.87 -3.74
C ASP A 70 14.89 17.51 -2.63
N TYR A 71 15.83 16.74 -2.10
CA TYR A 71 16.75 17.23 -1.07
C TYR A 71 17.95 17.90 -1.74
N SER A 72 17.74 19.13 -2.21
CA SER A 72 18.81 19.96 -2.77
C SER A 72 18.68 21.41 -2.34
N GLU A 73 19.83 22.03 -2.04
CA GLU A 73 19.88 23.46 -1.74
C GLU A 73 19.67 24.33 -3.00
N ASN A 74 20.01 23.77 -4.17
CA ASN A 74 19.83 24.44 -5.44
C ASN A 74 18.40 24.26 -5.94
N HIS A 75 17.76 25.37 -6.29
CA HIS A 75 16.45 25.43 -6.94
C HIS A 75 16.49 26.44 -8.09
N PRO A 76 15.60 26.33 -9.08
CA PRO A 76 15.50 27.31 -10.17
C PRO A 76 15.17 28.71 -9.66
N ALA A 77 15.40 29.73 -10.51
CA ALA A 77 15.16 31.14 -10.14
C ALA A 77 13.67 31.45 -9.93
N HIS A 78 12.77 30.76 -10.64
CA HIS A 78 11.33 30.97 -10.56
C HIS A 78 10.69 29.87 -9.70
N VAL A 79 10.53 30.17 -8.40
CA VAL A 79 9.87 29.29 -7.43
C VAL A 79 8.73 30.01 -6.74
N THR A 80 7.75 29.24 -6.26
CA THR A 80 6.77 29.68 -5.28
C THR A 80 7.13 29.12 -3.90
N MET A 81 6.46 29.59 -2.85
CA MET A 81 6.76 29.17 -1.48
C MET A 81 5.60 28.39 -0.86
N ILE A 82 5.86 27.16 -0.41
CA ILE A 82 4.98 26.42 0.51
C ILE A 82 5.56 26.54 1.90
N ASN A 83 4.95 27.35 2.77
CA ASN A 83 5.37 27.50 4.18
C ASN A 83 6.89 27.75 4.38
N GLY A 84 7.54 28.44 3.44
CA GLY A 84 8.99 28.70 3.49
C GLY A 84 9.86 27.73 2.67
N VAL A 85 9.26 26.73 2.02
CA VAL A 85 9.93 25.78 1.12
C VAL A 85 9.76 26.23 -0.33
N ALA A 86 10.86 26.27 -1.07
CA ALA A 86 10.86 26.62 -2.48
C ALA A 86 10.25 25.48 -3.31
N VAL A 87 9.29 25.81 -4.18
CA VAL A 87 8.62 24.84 -5.04
C VAL A 87 8.59 25.36 -6.47
N ASP A 88 9.04 24.56 -7.42
CA ASP A 88 8.80 24.83 -8.84
C ASP A 88 7.36 24.47 -9.20
N PRO A 89 6.49 25.44 -9.53
CA PRO A 89 5.09 25.18 -9.85
C PRO A 89 4.91 24.42 -11.18
N HIS A 90 5.91 24.41 -12.06
CA HIS A 90 5.84 23.71 -13.33
C HIS A 90 6.10 22.20 -13.16
N SER A 91 7.26 21.83 -12.61
CA SER A 91 7.61 20.44 -12.33
C SER A 91 6.92 19.86 -11.08
N LEU A 92 6.27 20.72 -10.28
CA LEU A 92 5.73 20.37 -8.96
C LEU A 92 6.79 19.68 -8.13
N LYS A 93 7.95 20.33 -7.97
CA LYS A 93 9.07 19.81 -7.19
C LYS A 93 9.38 20.79 -6.06
N ALA A 94 9.35 20.30 -4.83
CA ALA A 94 9.75 21.01 -3.64
C ALA A 94 11.23 20.74 -3.34
N TYR A 95 11.98 21.82 -3.13
CA TYR A 95 13.41 21.80 -2.82
C TYR A 95 13.57 21.97 -1.32
N CYS A 96 13.79 20.85 -0.64
CA CYS A 96 13.82 20.76 0.82
C CYS A 96 15.27 20.70 1.30
N LYS A 97 15.63 21.53 2.28
CA LYS A 97 16.98 21.49 2.86
C LYS A 97 17.10 20.38 3.90
N ASN A 98 15.98 20.08 4.55
CA ASN A 98 15.90 19.13 5.63
C ASN A 98 14.50 18.50 5.69
N GLU A 99 14.31 17.68 6.71
CA GLU A 99 13.07 16.94 6.97
C GLU A 99 11.92 17.90 7.32
N GLU A 100 12.19 18.94 8.11
CA GLU A 100 11.18 19.92 8.50
C GLU A 100 10.54 20.60 7.28
N ASP A 101 11.34 20.93 6.26
CA ASP A 101 10.85 21.48 5.00
C ASP A 101 9.91 20.52 4.30
N ALA A 102 10.29 19.26 4.21
CA ALA A 102 9.48 18.29 3.52
C ALA A 102 8.20 17.93 4.30
N GLN A 103 8.22 18.01 5.64
CA GLN A 103 7.01 17.91 6.48
C GLN A 103 6.05 19.05 6.16
N LYS A 104 6.54 20.27 5.95
CA LYS A 104 5.69 21.41 5.55
C LYS A 104 5.00 21.16 4.22
N VAL A 105 5.64 20.45 3.29
CA VAL A 105 5.05 20.06 1.99
C VAL A 105 4.00 18.97 2.16
N VAL A 106 4.26 17.97 3.01
CA VAL A 106 3.27 16.94 3.38
C VAL A 106 2.05 17.57 4.06
N ASP A 107 2.26 18.43 5.06
CA ASP A 107 1.19 19.13 5.79
C ASP A 107 0.34 19.99 4.86
N TYR A 108 0.98 20.60 3.86
CA TYR A 108 0.27 21.33 2.82
C TYR A 108 -0.67 20.41 2.03
N CYS A 109 -0.19 19.24 1.62
CA CYS A 109 -0.98 18.26 0.88
C CYS A 109 -2.10 17.67 1.74
N THR A 110 -1.80 17.19 2.94
CA THR A 110 -2.79 16.59 3.86
C THR A 110 -3.89 17.58 4.20
N ARG A 111 -3.55 18.84 4.44
CA ARG A 111 -4.52 19.92 4.68
C ARG A 111 -5.34 20.27 3.44
N MET A 112 -4.69 20.33 2.28
CA MET A 112 -5.36 20.65 1.01
C MET A 112 -6.37 19.56 0.61
N PHE A 113 -6.01 18.29 0.81
CA PHE A 113 -6.86 17.14 0.47
C PHE A 113 -7.75 16.66 1.63
N LYS A 114 -7.56 17.18 2.86
CA LYS A 114 -8.23 16.75 4.09
C LYS A 114 -8.12 15.25 4.32
N LYS A 115 -6.93 14.71 4.06
CA LYS A 115 -6.60 13.28 4.20
C LYS A 115 -5.24 13.10 4.81
N GLU A 116 -5.13 12.09 5.65
CA GLU A 116 -3.84 11.60 6.13
C GLU A 116 -3.17 10.75 5.07
N ILE A 117 -1.86 10.53 5.20
CA ILE A 117 -1.13 9.58 4.35
C ILE A 117 -1.57 8.17 4.76
N SER A 118 -2.22 7.47 3.83
CA SER A 118 -2.72 6.12 4.04
C SER A 118 -1.95 5.06 3.24
N ASP A 119 -1.25 5.46 2.18
CA ASP A 119 -0.55 4.53 1.28
C ASP A 119 0.95 4.83 1.20
N VAL A 120 1.77 3.77 1.15
CA VAL A 120 3.23 3.90 1.01
C VAL A 120 3.74 2.91 -0.03
N ASN A 121 4.39 3.45 -1.07
CA ASN A 121 4.99 2.71 -2.17
C ASN A 121 6.48 2.98 -2.23
N VAL A 122 7.34 1.96 -2.10
CA VAL A 122 8.78 2.19 -2.29
C VAL A 122 9.46 1.22 -3.21
N PHE A 123 10.28 1.82 -4.07
CA PHE A 123 11.02 1.23 -5.18
C PHE A 123 12.54 1.46 -5.04
N GLY A 124 13.06 1.62 -3.81
CA GLY A 124 14.47 1.91 -3.47
C GLY A 124 14.72 3.38 -3.08
N GLY A 125 15.88 3.72 -2.48
CA GLY A 125 16.28 5.09 -2.07
C GLY A 125 16.53 5.40 -0.57
N PRO A 126 17.28 6.47 -0.22
CA PRO A 126 17.35 6.98 1.16
C PRO A 126 15.98 7.54 1.61
N MET A 127 15.62 7.29 2.86
CA MET A 127 14.27 7.52 3.37
C MET A 127 14.00 9.01 3.67
N PRO A 128 12.95 9.61 3.09
CA PRO A 128 12.42 10.91 3.52
C PRO A 128 11.98 10.89 4.97
N SER A 129 12.52 11.80 5.73
CA SER A 129 12.46 11.75 7.18
C SER A 129 11.35 12.59 7.82
N PHE A 130 10.66 13.34 6.97
CA PHE A 130 9.33 13.93 7.21
C PHE A 130 8.19 12.94 7.04
N LEU A 131 8.46 11.74 6.53
CA LEU A 131 7.49 10.69 6.68
C LEU A 131 7.41 10.35 8.17
N PRO A 132 6.20 10.13 8.71
CA PRO A 132 6.04 9.65 10.08
C PRO A 132 6.97 8.45 10.34
N ASP A 133 7.55 8.33 11.54
CA ASP A 133 8.50 7.25 11.87
C ASP A 133 7.93 5.84 11.59
N THR A 134 6.61 5.68 11.63
CA THR A 134 5.85 4.47 11.25
C THR A 134 5.92 4.12 9.76
N ILE A 135 6.03 5.13 8.89
CA ILE A 135 6.21 5.00 7.44
C ILE A 135 7.71 4.86 7.11
N ARG A 136 8.59 5.54 7.86
CA ARG A 136 10.05 5.35 7.79
C ARG A 136 10.47 3.92 8.14
N ALA A 137 9.77 3.29 9.08
CA ALA A 137 9.95 1.91 9.53
C ALA A 137 9.66 0.86 8.43
N CYS A 138 8.83 1.19 7.43
CA CYS A 138 8.44 0.21 6.42
C CYS A 138 9.50 0.04 5.32
N ILE A 139 10.44 0.99 5.18
CA ILE A 139 11.34 1.06 4.02
C ILE A 139 12.66 1.79 4.37
N ILE A 140 13.82 1.12 4.27
CA ILE A 140 15.09 1.81 3.95
C ILE A 140 15.90 0.92 2.99
N ASN A 141 16.61 1.55 2.06
CA ASN A 141 17.41 0.95 1.01
C ASN A 141 18.85 0.62 1.47
N GLU A 142 19.34 -0.54 1.03
CA GLU A 142 20.71 -1.09 0.97
C GLU A 142 21.73 -0.94 2.12
N GLU A 143 21.70 0.04 3.02
CA GLU A 143 22.66 0.11 4.13
C GLU A 143 21.99 0.60 5.43
N LEU A 144 21.89 -0.32 6.41
CA LEU A 144 21.56 -0.11 7.83
C LEU A 144 20.22 0.55 8.17
N MET A 145 19.35 -0.23 8.81
CA MET A 145 18.05 0.20 9.34
C MET A 145 18.19 0.56 10.82
N TRP A 146 17.28 1.39 11.28
CA TRP A 146 17.10 1.74 12.68
C TRP A 146 15.60 1.88 12.97
N PHE A 147 15.13 1.31 14.08
CA PHE A 147 13.74 1.41 14.56
C PHE A 147 13.71 2.08 15.93
N PRO A 148 12.96 3.18 16.10
CA PRO A 148 12.70 3.74 17.42
C PRO A 148 11.41 3.18 18.08
N PRO A 149 11.28 3.25 19.42
CA PRO A 149 10.27 2.53 20.23
C PRO A 149 8.78 2.95 20.16
N GLU A 150 8.39 3.99 19.43
CA GLU A 150 7.12 4.71 19.65
C GLU A 150 5.91 4.28 18.78
N ILE A 151 5.96 3.10 18.13
CA ILE A 151 4.94 2.60 17.16
C ILE A 151 3.51 2.42 17.71
N SER A 152 3.31 2.52 19.03
CA SER A 152 2.01 2.25 19.67
C SER A 152 0.88 3.25 19.35
N ARG A 153 1.10 4.27 18.51
CA ARG A 153 0.17 5.43 18.38
C ARG A 153 -0.55 5.64 17.04
N PHE A 154 -0.29 4.88 15.97
CA PHE A 154 -1.00 5.04 14.68
C PHE A 154 -1.38 3.73 13.98
N ARG A 155 -2.42 3.77 13.14
CA ARG A 155 -3.08 2.63 12.49
C ARG A 155 -2.89 2.71 10.96
N ILE A 156 -1.96 1.94 10.38
CA ILE A 156 -1.85 1.79 8.91
C ILE A 156 -3.00 0.91 8.44
N THR A 157 -4.06 1.49 7.86
CA THR A 157 -5.32 0.76 7.62
C THR A 157 -5.46 0.16 6.21
N SER A 158 -4.87 0.74 5.16
CA SER A 158 -5.18 0.36 3.75
C SER A 158 -4.09 -0.45 3.03
N LEU A 159 -2.88 0.07 2.80
CA LEU A 159 -1.89 -0.60 1.93
C LEU A 159 -0.43 -0.42 2.41
N LEU A 160 0.30 -1.53 2.46
CA LEU A 160 1.75 -1.56 2.63
C LEU A 160 2.42 -2.27 1.44
N HIS A 161 3.28 -1.58 0.69
CA HIS A 161 4.09 -2.19 -0.37
C HIS A 161 5.59 -2.02 -0.12
N VAL A 162 6.26 -3.12 0.23
CA VAL A 162 7.70 -3.22 0.47
C VAL A 162 8.34 -4.04 -0.65
N SER A 163 9.32 -3.48 -1.37
CA SER A 163 9.99 -4.20 -2.46
C SER A 163 11.51 -4.38 -2.30
N SER A 164 12.11 -3.77 -1.27
CA SER A 164 13.54 -3.84 -0.93
C SER A 164 13.82 -4.84 0.20
N LYS A 165 15.05 -5.41 0.22
CA LYS A 165 15.51 -6.25 1.34
C LYS A 165 15.89 -5.31 2.50
N PRO A 166 15.40 -5.58 3.71
CA PRO A 166 15.69 -4.72 4.84
C PRO A 166 17.02 -5.22 5.50
N HIS A 167 17.84 -4.36 6.14
CA HIS A 167 18.99 -4.71 7.03
C HIS A 167 18.76 -5.96 7.88
N GLU A 168 19.88 -6.61 8.22
CA GLU A 168 19.90 -7.74 9.15
C GLU A 168 19.44 -7.32 10.55
N GLY A 169 18.49 -8.05 11.13
CA GLY A 169 17.98 -7.80 12.48
C GLY A 169 16.68 -6.99 12.57
N PHE A 170 16.08 -6.59 11.44
CA PHE A 170 14.78 -5.90 11.46
C PHE A 170 13.64 -6.79 11.98
N GLN A 171 12.84 -6.22 12.89
CA GLN A 171 11.53 -6.73 13.30
C GLN A 171 10.47 -5.66 13.09
N PHE A 172 9.37 -6.01 12.40
CA PHE A 172 8.25 -5.09 12.22
C PHE A 172 7.58 -4.82 13.56
N PRO A 173 7.34 -3.55 13.90
CA PRO A 173 6.79 -3.21 15.20
C PRO A 173 5.27 -3.40 15.23
N GLY A 174 4.82 -4.41 15.97
CA GLY A 174 3.41 -4.68 16.19
C GLY A 174 2.72 -5.53 15.11
N PRO A 175 1.41 -5.77 15.24
CA PRO A 175 0.68 -6.65 14.33
C PRO A 175 0.42 -5.97 12.99
N LEU A 176 0.50 -6.73 11.90
CA LEU A 176 0.19 -6.27 10.54
C LEU A 176 -1.34 -6.17 10.35
N GLN A 177 -1.93 -5.01 10.66
CA GLN A 177 -3.38 -4.77 10.55
C GLN A 177 -3.75 -3.77 9.43
N MET A 178 -3.72 -4.21 8.17
CA MET A 178 -3.97 -3.37 6.99
C MET A 178 -4.84 -4.10 5.96
N ASN A 179 -5.46 -3.44 4.99
CA ASN A 179 -6.26 -4.14 3.98
C ASN A 179 -5.37 -4.95 3.03
N ILE A 180 -4.24 -4.39 2.59
CA ILE A 180 -3.40 -4.96 1.55
C ILE A 180 -1.93 -4.95 1.98
N LEU A 181 -1.27 -6.10 1.92
CA LEU A 181 0.14 -6.29 2.21
C LEU A 181 0.86 -6.87 0.99
N PHE A 182 1.72 -6.07 0.36
CA PHE A 182 2.63 -6.50 -0.70
C PHE A 182 4.07 -6.44 -0.19
N VAL A 183 4.75 -7.58 -0.14
CA VAL A 183 6.14 -7.70 0.26
C VAL A 183 6.91 -8.45 -0.82
N ARG A 184 8.01 -7.87 -1.30
CA ARG A 184 9.07 -8.54 -2.06
C ARG A 184 10.36 -8.44 -1.27
N LYS A 185 11.20 -9.49 -1.35
CA LYS A 185 12.40 -9.65 -0.50
C LYS A 185 12.06 -9.64 1.01
N GLY A 186 10.96 -10.30 1.37
CA GLY A 186 10.37 -10.34 2.71
C GLY A 186 11.12 -11.16 3.76
N THR A 187 12.47 -11.16 3.80
CA THR A 187 13.24 -11.96 4.76
C THR A 187 13.00 -11.57 6.23
N TRP A 188 12.37 -10.43 6.45
CA TRP A 188 11.97 -9.87 7.75
C TRP A 188 10.59 -10.32 8.22
N LEU A 189 9.78 -10.91 7.34
CA LEU A 189 8.46 -11.40 7.71
C LEU A 189 8.65 -12.69 8.53
N THR A 190 8.47 -12.58 9.84
CA THR A 190 8.60 -13.70 10.76
C THR A 190 7.30 -14.49 10.89
N ARG A 191 7.38 -15.68 11.49
CA ARG A 191 6.22 -16.49 11.85
C ARG A 191 5.25 -15.70 12.73
N GLU A 192 5.75 -14.99 13.72
CA GLU A 192 4.93 -14.24 14.68
C GLU A 192 4.14 -13.11 13.99
N LEU A 193 4.78 -12.42 13.04
CA LEU A 193 4.11 -11.39 12.23
C LEU A 193 3.07 -12.00 11.31
N LEU A 194 3.38 -13.13 10.68
CA LEU A 194 2.45 -13.88 9.84
C LEU A 194 1.21 -14.34 10.63
N LEU A 195 1.39 -14.82 11.87
CA LEU A 195 0.30 -15.33 12.70
C LEU A 195 -0.51 -14.21 13.39
N SER A 196 0.07 -13.03 13.57
CA SER A 196 -0.62 -11.88 14.19
C SER A 196 -1.27 -10.92 13.17
N MET A 197 -1.07 -11.15 11.87
CA MET A 197 -1.63 -10.27 10.85
C MET A 197 -3.14 -10.42 10.70
N ASN A 198 -3.78 -9.33 10.30
CA ASN A 198 -5.19 -9.32 9.92
C ASN A 198 -5.33 -8.51 8.64
N CYS A 199 -5.07 -9.14 7.50
CA CYS A 199 -5.07 -8.52 6.18
C CYS A 199 -6.20 -9.06 5.29
N CYS A 200 -6.65 -8.26 4.32
CA CYS A 200 -7.59 -8.73 3.28
C CYS A 200 -6.83 -9.39 2.12
N ILE A 201 -5.75 -8.77 1.67
CA ILE A 201 -4.91 -9.25 0.57
C ILE A 201 -3.46 -9.33 1.05
N VAL A 202 -2.81 -10.46 0.81
CA VAL A 202 -1.40 -10.68 1.14
C VAL A 202 -0.65 -11.17 -0.09
N SER A 203 0.52 -10.61 -0.35
CA SER A 203 1.48 -11.11 -1.32
C SER A 203 2.86 -11.00 -0.72
N ALA A 204 3.38 -12.09 -0.17
CA ALA A 204 4.67 -12.11 0.51
C ALA A 204 5.67 -13.00 -0.26
N LEU A 205 6.61 -12.34 -0.93
CA LEU A 205 7.59 -12.96 -1.81
C LEU A 205 9.02 -12.74 -1.30
N GLY A 206 9.90 -13.71 -1.55
CA GLY A 206 11.30 -13.67 -1.10
C GLY A 206 11.43 -13.71 0.42
N THR A 207 10.55 -14.45 1.08
CA THR A 207 10.49 -14.63 2.54
C THR A 207 11.43 -15.74 3.02
N ARG A 208 11.70 -15.78 4.33
CA ARG A 208 12.31 -16.94 5.01
C ARG A 208 11.29 -17.91 5.61
N LEU A 209 10.00 -17.65 5.37
CA LEU A 209 8.90 -18.49 5.83
C LEU A 209 9.07 -19.92 5.28
N THR A 210 9.00 -20.86 6.19
CA THR A 210 9.09 -22.30 5.96
C THR A 210 7.70 -22.89 5.69
N VAL A 211 7.67 -24.14 5.21
CA VAL A 211 6.43 -24.93 5.10
C VAL A 211 5.67 -24.92 6.43
N GLU A 212 6.38 -25.12 7.55
CA GLU A 212 5.77 -25.18 8.87
C GLU A 212 5.15 -23.84 9.28
N ASP A 213 5.79 -22.71 8.95
CA ASP A 213 5.24 -21.39 9.24
C ASP A 213 3.90 -21.18 8.51
N LEU A 214 3.83 -21.60 7.24
CA LEU A 214 2.61 -21.49 6.44
C LEU A 214 1.55 -22.51 6.91
N LYS A 215 1.91 -23.74 7.31
CA LYS A 215 0.99 -24.71 7.92
C LYS A 215 0.36 -24.13 9.20
N LEU A 216 1.17 -23.50 10.05
CA LEU A 216 0.68 -22.81 11.25
C LEU A 216 -0.25 -21.65 10.91
N PHE A 217 0.06 -20.87 9.87
CA PHE A 217 -0.82 -19.82 9.38
C PHE A 217 -2.16 -20.35 8.90
N ILE A 218 -2.18 -21.45 8.13
CA ILE A 218 -3.42 -22.11 7.70
C ILE A 218 -4.25 -22.57 8.89
N LYS A 219 -3.63 -23.26 9.85
CA LYS A 219 -4.32 -23.72 11.08
C LYS A 219 -4.84 -22.56 11.92
N SER A 220 -4.09 -21.46 12.00
CA SER A 220 -4.54 -20.23 12.65
C SER A 220 -5.74 -19.63 11.92
N TRP A 221 -5.71 -19.56 10.59
CA TRP A 221 -6.84 -19.07 9.80
C TRP A 221 -8.09 -19.92 10.00
N MET A 222 -7.97 -21.26 10.00
CA MET A 222 -9.08 -22.18 10.24
C MET A 222 -9.75 -21.98 11.62
N THR A 223 -9.00 -21.48 12.61
CA THR A 223 -9.50 -21.15 13.95
C THR A 223 -9.88 -19.68 14.14
N GLY A 224 -9.84 -18.86 13.08
CA GLY A 224 -10.31 -17.47 13.08
C GLY A 224 -9.22 -16.40 12.98
N GLY A 225 -7.94 -16.79 12.92
CA GLY A 225 -6.83 -15.88 12.63
C GLY A 225 -6.95 -15.25 11.24
N CYS A 226 -6.44 -14.01 11.09
CA CYS A 226 -6.51 -13.27 9.83
C CYS A 226 -7.91 -13.30 9.18
N GLY A 227 -8.96 -13.05 9.98
CA GLY A 227 -10.35 -13.29 9.60
C GLY A 227 -10.84 -12.54 8.35
N ARG A 228 -10.17 -11.43 8.00
CA ARG A 228 -10.48 -10.60 6.82
C ARG A 228 -9.89 -11.13 5.52
N LEU A 229 -9.08 -12.19 5.56
CA LEU A 229 -8.36 -12.69 4.39
C LEU A 229 -9.32 -13.04 3.25
N LYS A 230 -8.97 -12.55 2.06
CA LYS A 230 -9.60 -12.85 0.77
C LYS A 230 -8.63 -13.49 -0.20
N TYR A 231 -7.39 -13.00 -0.21
CA TYR A 231 -6.35 -13.51 -1.08
C TYR A 231 -4.99 -13.54 -0.38
N ALA A 232 -4.24 -14.63 -0.56
CA ALA A 232 -2.83 -14.68 -0.19
C ALA A 232 -1.98 -15.36 -1.26
N VAL A 233 -0.76 -14.87 -1.44
CA VAL A 233 0.28 -15.57 -2.19
C VAL A 233 1.61 -15.54 -1.43
N PHE A 234 2.27 -16.69 -1.34
CA PHE A 234 3.57 -16.85 -0.70
C PHE A 234 4.56 -17.55 -1.64
N SER A 235 5.81 -17.08 -1.67
CA SER A 235 6.89 -17.81 -2.36
C SER A 235 7.42 -18.94 -1.49
N LEU A 236 7.37 -20.18 -1.97
CA LEU A 236 7.88 -21.34 -1.25
C LEU A 236 8.65 -22.26 -2.19
N LEU A 237 9.99 -22.16 -2.19
CA LEU A 237 10.86 -23.02 -3.01
C LEU A 237 10.59 -24.51 -2.73
N GLY A 238 10.34 -25.28 -3.79
CA GLY A 238 10.11 -26.73 -3.69
C GLY A 238 8.75 -27.12 -3.10
N LEU A 239 7.72 -26.27 -3.23
CA LEU A 239 6.35 -26.60 -2.79
C LEU A 239 5.83 -27.87 -3.49
N ASP A 240 5.67 -28.93 -2.70
CA ASP A 240 4.81 -30.06 -3.00
C ASP A 240 3.49 -29.87 -2.26
N LEU A 241 2.41 -29.65 -3.02
CA LEU A 241 1.12 -29.30 -2.44
C LEU A 241 0.47 -30.49 -1.71
N GLU A 242 0.68 -31.73 -2.17
CA GLU A 242 0.13 -32.92 -1.51
C GLU A 242 0.76 -33.09 -0.13
N ASN A 243 2.09 -33.05 -0.06
CA ASN A 243 2.85 -33.12 1.20
C ASN A 243 2.59 -31.89 2.10
N PHE A 244 2.35 -30.71 1.50
CA PHE A 244 1.95 -29.52 2.25
C PHE A 244 0.59 -29.71 2.94
N MET A 245 -0.37 -30.38 2.31
CA MET A 245 -1.71 -30.56 2.89
C MET A 245 -1.79 -31.71 3.90
N GLU A 246 -0.75 -32.55 4.02
CA GLU A 246 -0.69 -33.60 5.03
C GLU A 246 -0.85 -33.03 6.46
N GLY A 247 -1.81 -33.57 7.21
CA GLY A 247 -2.15 -33.15 8.57
C GLY A 247 -2.99 -31.87 8.66
N ILE A 248 -3.55 -31.39 7.54
CA ILE A 248 -4.55 -30.32 7.47
C ILE A 248 -5.89 -30.93 7.04
N GLU A 249 -6.95 -30.66 7.79
CA GLU A 249 -8.30 -31.07 7.41
C GLU A 249 -8.75 -30.30 6.16
N CYS A 250 -8.85 -31.02 5.04
CA CYS A 250 -9.17 -30.44 3.73
C CYS A 250 -9.91 -31.44 2.84
N GLU A 251 -10.60 -30.91 1.83
CA GLU A 251 -11.27 -31.65 0.77
C GLU A 251 -10.48 -31.45 -0.53
N ASN A 252 -10.04 -32.55 -1.17
CA ASN A 252 -9.36 -32.45 -2.46
C ASN A 252 -10.38 -32.15 -3.57
N VAL A 253 -10.11 -31.09 -4.35
CA VAL A 253 -10.93 -30.69 -5.49
C VAL A 253 -10.22 -31.08 -6.77
N SER A 254 -10.89 -31.88 -7.61
CA SER A 254 -10.35 -32.33 -8.89
C SER A 254 -9.94 -31.16 -9.79
N MET A 255 -8.84 -31.34 -10.53
CA MET A 255 -8.34 -30.37 -11.52
C MET A 255 -9.34 -30.06 -12.65
N ASP A 256 -10.32 -30.95 -12.87
CA ASP A 256 -11.40 -30.75 -13.84
C ASP A 256 -12.44 -29.71 -13.38
N VAL A 257 -12.49 -29.43 -12.08
CA VAL A 257 -13.37 -28.40 -11.52
C VAL A 257 -12.71 -27.04 -11.75
N VAL A 258 -13.41 -26.20 -12.52
CA VAL A 258 -12.99 -24.84 -12.83
C VAL A 258 -13.86 -23.85 -12.06
N ARG A 259 -13.23 -22.97 -11.29
CA ARG A 259 -13.90 -21.91 -10.53
C ARG A 259 -13.34 -20.55 -10.93
N GLU A 260 -14.20 -19.56 -11.03
CA GLU A 260 -13.82 -18.17 -11.25
C GLU A 260 -13.76 -17.43 -9.93
N TYR A 261 -12.69 -16.66 -9.72
CA TYR A 261 -12.50 -15.83 -8.53
C TYR A 261 -12.27 -14.38 -8.93
N LYS A 262 -13.23 -13.50 -8.64
CA LYS A 262 -13.12 -12.08 -8.94
C LYS A 262 -12.29 -11.35 -7.88
N MET A 263 -11.26 -10.65 -8.35
CA MET A 263 -10.41 -9.80 -7.53
C MET A 263 -10.42 -8.38 -8.11
N GLY A 264 -11.61 -7.76 -8.15
CA GLY A 264 -11.79 -6.38 -8.60
C GLY A 264 -12.21 -6.20 -10.05
N ILE A 265 -11.74 -5.08 -10.64
CA ILE A 265 -12.09 -4.62 -11.99
C ILE A 265 -11.32 -5.40 -13.09
N ASN A 266 -10.29 -6.16 -12.71
CA ASN A 266 -9.54 -7.00 -13.64
C ASN A 266 -10.27 -8.30 -13.97
N ASP A 267 -9.82 -8.97 -15.04
CA ASP A 267 -10.33 -10.29 -15.41
C ASP A 267 -10.30 -11.26 -14.23
N PRO A 268 -11.35 -12.07 -14.03
CA PRO A 268 -11.41 -13.03 -12.95
C PRO A 268 -10.27 -14.04 -13.05
N LYS A 269 -9.78 -14.47 -11.89
CA LYS A 269 -8.78 -15.52 -11.80
C LYS A 269 -9.45 -16.89 -11.98
N ILE A 270 -8.96 -17.66 -12.94
CA ILE A 270 -9.43 -19.03 -13.17
C ILE A 270 -8.64 -20.00 -12.29
N ILE A 271 -9.35 -20.76 -11.47
CA ILE A 271 -8.79 -21.72 -10.52
C ILE A 271 -9.20 -23.12 -10.93
N HIS A 272 -8.21 -24.01 -11.04
CA HIS A 272 -8.40 -25.43 -11.35
C HIS A 272 -8.10 -26.25 -10.10
N GLY A 273 -9.07 -27.04 -9.63
CA GLY A 273 -8.89 -27.93 -8.49
C GLY A 273 -8.44 -27.25 -7.19
N GLY A 274 -7.48 -27.88 -6.52
CA GLY A 274 -6.88 -27.42 -5.26
C GLY A 274 -7.37 -28.21 -4.04
N TYR A 275 -7.17 -27.64 -2.86
CA TYR A 275 -7.65 -28.20 -1.60
C TYR A 275 -8.52 -27.18 -0.89
N ASP A 276 -9.76 -27.56 -0.61
CA ASP A 276 -10.68 -26.72 0.12
C ASP A 276 -10.51 -26.97 1.63
N ILE A 277 -10.24 -25.91 2.37
CA ILE A 277 -10.20 -25.90 3.84
C ILE A 277 -11.39 -25.10 4.37
N ARG A 278 -11.86 -25.49 5.56
CA ARG A 278 -13.01 -24.85 6.21
C ARG A 278 -12.59 -24.18 7.51
N ARG A 279 -12.97 -22.92 7.66
CA ARG A 279 -12.82 -22.17 8.91
C ARG A 279 -13.97 -22.52 9.87
N HIS A 280 -13.76 -22.31 11.17
CA HIS A 280 -14.75 -22.61 12.22
C HIS A 280 -16.13 -21.96 12.02
N ASP A 281 -16.21 -20.85 11.29
CA ASP A 281 -17.44 -20.14 10.95
C ASP A 281 -18.08 -20.61 9.62
N GLY A 282 -17.54 -21.68 9.02
CA GLY A 282 -18.02 -22.26 7.76
C GLY A 282 -17.44 -21.62 6.50
N VAL A 283 -16.64 -20.56 6.61
CA VAL A 283 -15.98 -19.93 5.46
C VAL A 283 -14.98 -20.89 4.83
N ILE A 284 -15.00 -20.98 3.50
CA ILE A 284 -14.15 -21.90 2.72
C ILE A 284 -13.00 -21.11 2.09
N ALA A 285 -11.80 -21.69 2.13
CA ALA A 285 -10.68 -21.23 1.31
C ALA A 285 -10.15 -22.36 0.44
N THR A 286 -9.71 -22.04 -0.76
CA THR A 286 -9.03 -22.98 -1.65
C THR A 286 -7.55 -22.68 -1.67
N ILE A 287 -6.74 -23.69 -1.36
CA ILE A 287 -5.29 -23.66 -1.48
C ILE A 287 -4.88 -24.39 -2.75
N TYR A 288 -4.07 -23.75 -3.58
CA TYR A 288 -3.61 -24.34 -4.83
C TYR A 288 -2.23 -23.80 -5.22
N ASN A 289 -1.61 -24.46 -6.19
CA ASN A 289 -0.32 -24.09 -6.75
C ASN A 289 -0.53 -23.88 -8.25
N TYR A 290 -0.71 -22.63 -8.70
CA TYR A 290 -0.88 -22.38 -10.13
C TYR A 290 -0.36 -21.04 -10.62
N CYS A 291 0.65 -21.08 -11.49
CA CYS A 291 0.96 -19.98 -12.41
C CYS A 291 1.27 -20.51 -13.81
N LYS A 292 0.30 -20.44 -14.76
CA LYS A 292 0.52 -20.74 -16.20
C LYS A 292 1.71 -19.99 -16.81
N LYS A 293 2.04 -18.82 -16.26
CA LYS A 293 3.05 -17.91 -16.82
C LYS A 293 4.46 -18.11 -16.24
N ALA A 294 4.60 -18.84 -15.15
CA ALA A 294 5.90 -19.12 -14.54
C ALA A 294 5.90 -20.47 -13.78
N PRO A 295 5.90 -21.61 -14.49
CA PRO A 295 5.92 -22.96 -13.90
C PRO A 295 7.10 -23.24 -12.96
N TRP A 296 8.16 -22.44 -13.04
CA TRP A 296 9.38 -22.54 -12.23
C TRP A 296 9.33 -21.73 -10.92
N LEU A 297 8.25 -20.99 -10.65
CA LEU A 297 8.08 -20.24 -9.40
C LEU A 297 7.02 -20.91 -8.52
N PRO A 298 7.42 -21.67 -7.48
CA PRO A 298 6.49 -22.37 -6.61
C PRO A 298 5.83 -21.37 -5.65
N PHE A 299 4.59 -21.00 -5.96
CA PHE A 299 3.78 -20.13 -5.14
C PHE A 299 2.68 -20.94 -4.45
N LEU A 300 2.54 -20.75 -3.14
CA LEU A 300 1.35 -21.18 -2.41
C LEU A 300 0.31 -20.07 -2.55
N GLU A 301 -0.81 -20.37 -3.17
CA GLU A 301 -1.91 -19.42 -3.34
C GLU A 301 -3.13 -19.85 -2.54
N ILE A 302 -3.80 -18.87 -1.93
CA ILE A 302 -4.98 -19.06 -1.10
C ILE A 302 -6.03 -18.06 -1.57
N VAL A 303 -7.22 -18.55 -1.88
CA VAL A 303 -8.40 -17.72 -2.14
C VAL A 303 -9.48 -18.05 -1.12
N VAL A 304 -10.19 -17.03 -0.62
CA VAL A 304 -11.27 -17.23 0.36
C VAL A 304 -12.61 -16.85 -0.28
N TRP A 305 -13.58 -17.75 -0.16
CA TRP A 305 -14.92 -17.63 -0.73
C TRP A 305 -15.91 -17.03 0.28
N PRO A 306 -16.90 -16.23 -0.16
CA PRO A 306 -17.06 -15.72 -1.53
C PRO A 306 -15.97 -14.70 -1.90
N ASP A 307 -15.79 -14.51 -3.21
CA ASP A 307 -14.82 -13.60 -3.79
C ASP A 307 -15.14 -12.11 -3.52
N ILE A 308 -14.27 -11.21 -3.98
CA ILE A 308 -14.43 -9.76 -3.77
C ILE A 308 -15.27 -9.20 -4.92
N ASP A 309 -16.59 -9.42 -4.89
CA ASP A 309 -17.51 -8.80 -5.86
C ASP A 309 -17.92 -7.40 -5.37
N GLY A 310 -17.59 -6.35 -6.15
CA GLY A 310 -18.04 -4.97 -5.93
C GLY A 310 -17.41 -4.16 -4.78
N ASP A 311 -16.69 -4.79 -3.84
CA ASP A 311 -16.26 -4.15 -2.58
C ASP A 311 -14.82 -3.59 -2.60
N ILE A 312 -14.17 -3.47 -3.77
CA ILE A 312 -12.80 -2.92 -3.83
C ILE A 312 -12.77 -1.45 -3.41
N GLU A 313 -13.83 -0.67 -3.67
CA GLU A 313 -13.88 0.71 -3.19
C GLU A 313 -13.78 0.76 -1.66
N SER A 314 -14.33 -0.21 -0.91
CA SER A 314 -14.17 -0.27 0.55
C SER A 314 -12.80 -0.73 1.02
N LEU A 315 -11.97 -1.32 0.14
CA LEU A 315 -10.57 -1.64 0.44
C LEU A 315 -9.65 -0.41 0.31
N TYR A 316 -10.05 0.60 -0.46
CA TYR A 316 -9.31 1.86 -0.70
C TYR A 316 -9.90 3.09 0.01
N LEU A 317 -11.06 2.97 0.67
CA LEU A 317 -11.71 4.02 1.48
C LEU A 317 -11.34 3.91 2.96
#